data_AF-A0A2G5PIJ6-F1
#
_entry.id   AF-A0A2G5PIJ6-F1
#
_cell.length_a   1.000
_cell.length_b   1.000
_cell.length_c   1.000
_cell.angle_alpha   90.00
_cell.angle_beta   90.00
_cell.angle_gamma   90.00
#
_symmetry.space_group_name_H-M   'P 1'
#
loop_
_entity.id
_entity.type
_entity.pdbx_description
1 polymer ?
#
loop_
_entity_poly.entity_id
_entity_poly.type
_entity_poly.pdbx_seq_one_letter_code
_entity_poly.pdbx_strand_id
1 'polypeptide(L)'
;MSAVDLVRSRAAAHRDRQDVQRRVGQEVFVSVVELPAGIIVGVDAENISEQSTFTLTEDTCADRRVVTVPSVDAATAELAARLKHWPQAAAVCDDVLRAVDPGAPAFRGLITESLAYSTLQSGREFARWLAERGPARVPEIPDPVQAERDGNTLRIRFNRPSRHNAFSTDTRAALLEALDVARYDTSVDEVVLSGNGPSFCSGGDLAEFGTFSDPASAHLARTRYSPALVLDALTARLGSACRAEVHGQVLGSGLEMAAFCGHVAAAPDSVFGLPELSLGLIPGAGGTVSVTRRIGRWRTAYLVLTGHTVGPATALAWGLVDAVG
;
A
#
# COMPACT_ATOMS: atom_id res chain seq x y z
N MET A 1 -51.21 13.16 -17.56
CA MET A 1 -50.64 13.48 -16.25
C MET A 1 -49.40 14.33 -16.50
N SER A 2 -49.36 15.57 -16.02
CA SER A 2 -48.28 16.51 -16.36
C SER A 2 -46.98 16.14 -15.64
N ALA A 3 -45.82 16.45 -16.21
CA ALA A 3 -44.52 16.28 -15.56
C ALA A 3 -44.45 16.98 -14.18
N VAL A 4 -45.26 18.04 -13.98
CA VAL A 4 -45.38 18.75 -12.69
C VAL A 4 -46.12 17.91 -11.64
N ASP A 5 -47.10 17.09 -12.04
CA ASP A 5 -47.86 16.22 -11.13
C ASP A 5 -47.01 15.03 -10.65
N LEU A 6 -46.09 14.56 -11.49
CA LEU A 6 -45.16 13.47 -11.17
C LEU A 6 -44.11 13.90 -10.12
N VAL A 7 -43.66 15.16 -10.17
CA VAL A 7 -42.70 15.73 -9.20
C VAL A 7 -43.37 15.96 -7.83
N ARG A 8 -44.63 16.43 -7.81
CA ARG A 8 -45.38 16.62 -6.56
C ARG A 8 -45.73 15.29 -5.87
N SER A 9 -46.08 14.26 -6.65
CA SER A 9 -46.29 12.89 -6.17
C SER A 9 -45.05 12.29 -5.50
N ARG A 10 -43.86 12.47 -6.10
CA ARG A 10 -42.59 12.02 -5.50
C ARG A 10 -42.22 12.77 -4.22
N ALA A 11 -42.53 14.07 -4.13
CA ALA A 11 -42.25 14.87 -2.93
C ALA A 11 -43.15 14.50 -1.74
N ALA A 12 -44.40 14.08 -1.98
CA ALA A 12 -45.31 13.60 -0.94
C ALA A 12 -44.90 12.22 -0.41
N ALA A 13 -44.52 11.30 -1.31
CA ALA A 13 -44.02 9.97 -0.93
C ALA A 13 -42.67 10.01 -0.18
N HIS A 14 -41.88 11.07 -0.35
CA HIS A 14 -40.63 11.29 0.39
C HIS A 14 -40.87 11.78 1.82
N ARG A 15 -41.92 12.59 2.05
CA ARG A 15 -42.30 13.05 3.41
C ARG A 15 -42.92 11.93 4.25
N ASP A 16 -43.77 11.11 3.64
CA ASP A 16 -44.36 9.95 4.35
C ASP A 16 -43.30 8.90 4.74
N ARG A 17 -42.25 8.73 3.93
CA ARG A 17 -41.10 7.88 4.30
C ARG A 17 -40.30 8.47 5.46
N GLN A 18 -40.12 9.80 5.51
CA GLN A 18 -39.42 10.48 6.61
C GLN A 18 -40.20 10.41 7.94
N ASP A 19 -41.54 10.40 7.91
CA ASP A 19 -42.35 10.27 9.12
C ASP A 19 -42.49 8.82 9.61
N VAL A 20 -42.44 7.82 8.71
CA VAL A 20 -42.38 6.39 9.09
C VAL A 20 -41.00 6.01 9.68
N GLN A 21 -39.92 6.65 9.21
CA GLN A 21 -38.56 6.41 9.72
C GLN A 21 -38.32 7.01 11.12
N ARG A 22 -39.21 7.88 11.61
CA ARG A 22 -39.14 8.46 12.96
C ARG A 22 -39.73 7.59 14.08
N ARG A 23 -40.28 6.41 13.77
CA ARG A 23 -41.03 5.60 14.76
C ARG A 23 -40.59 4.15 14.95
N VAL A 24 -39.45 3.71 14.44
CA VAL A 24 -38.98 2.34 14.66
C VAL A 24 -37.48 2.29 14.94
N GLY A 25 -37.13 1.87 16.17
CA GLY A 25 -35.81 1.33 16.51
C GLY A 25 -34.81 2.34 17.06
N GLN A 26 -34.31 2.09 18.27
CA GLN A 26 -33.07 2.69 18.76
C GLN A 26 -31.93 2.24 17.85
N GLU A 27 -31.55 3.05 16.87
CA GLU A 27 -30.29 2.89 16.14
C GLU A 27 -29.16 3.34 17.07
N VAL A 28 -28.26 2.40 17.39
CA VAL A 28 -26.94 2.73 17.94
C VAL A 28 -26.24 3.55 16.86
N PHE A 29 -26.09 4.85 17.07
CA PHE A 29 -25.36 5.71 16.16
C PHE A 29 -23.90 5.27 16.14
N VAL A 30 -23.50 4.58 15.08
CA VAL A 30 -22.09 4.33 14.81
C VAL A 30 -21.43 5.70 14.62
N SER A 31 -20.53 6.12 15.52
CA SER A 31 -19.84 7.40 15.36
C SER A 31 -18.84 7.29 14.22
N VAL A 32 -19.27 7.69 13.02
CA VAL A 32 -18.43 7.77 11.83
C VAL A 32 -18.18 9.23 11.45
N VAL A 33 -16.98 9.50 10.95
CA VAL A 33 -16.60 10.78 10.37
C VAL A 33 -16.41 10.57 8.87
N GLU A 34 -17.20 11.27 8.06
CA GLU A 34 -16.99 11.35 6.62
C GLU A 34 -15.98 12.45 6.31
N LEU A 35 -14.90 12.06 5.63
CA LEU A 35 -13.78 12.90 5.26
C LEU A 35 -13.80 13.19 3.75
N PRO A 36 -13.00 14.16 3.27
CA PRO A 36 -12.84 14.42 1.84
C PRO A 36 -12.51 13.14 1.07
N ALA A 37 -12.83 13.13 -0.22
CA ALA A 37 -12.70 11.96 -1.10
C ALA A 37 -13.62 10.77 -0.76
N GLY A 38 -14.62 10.97 0.12
CA GLY A 38 -15.57 9.92 0.50
C GLY A 38 -14.98 8.90 1.49
N ILE A 39 -13.85 9.24 2.12
CA ILE A 39 -13.21 8.37 3.12
C ILE A 39 -14.05 8.34 4.39
N ILE A 40 -14.41 7.15 4.86
CA ILE A 40 -15.22 6.97 6.06
C ILE A 40 -14.34 6.43 7.18
N VAL A 41 -14.24 7.19 8.27
CA VAL A 41 -13.47 6.80 9.46
C VAL A 41 -14.42 6.48 10.60
N GLY A 42 -14.39 5.24 11.10
CA GLY A 42 -15.05 4.90 12.36
C GLY A 42 -14.28 5.50 13.54
N VAL A 43 -14.99 5.94 14.58
CA VAL A 43 -14.42 6.42 15.84
C VAL A 43 -14.80 5.45 16.95
N ASP A 44 -13.82 5.01 17.72
CA ASP A 44 -13.92 4.02 18.80
C ASP A 44 -14.19 2.58 18.34
N ALA A 45 -13.64 1.62 19.11
CA ALA A 45 -13.71 0.20 18.77
C ALA A 45 -15.13 -0.38 18.83
N GLU A 46 -16.09 0.31 19.44
CA GLU A 46 -17.51 -0.08 19.42
C GLU A 46 -18.17 0.15 18.05
N ASN A 47 -17.52 0.94 17.18
CA ASN A 47 -18.07 1.42 15.91
C ASN A 47 -17.40 0.79 14.69
N ILE A 48 -16.83 -0.40 14.85
CA ILE A 48 -16.19 -1.13 13.76
C ILE A 48 -17.21 -1.51 12.69
N SER A 49 -16.95 -1.11 11.45
CA SER A 49 -17.81 -1.38 10.30
C SER A 49 -17.00 -1.78 9.07
N GLU A 50 -17.54 -2.72 8.30
CA GLU A 50 -17.00 -3.08 6.97
C GLU A 50 -17.13 -1.94 5.96
N GLN A 51 -18.03 -0.98 6.21
CA GLN A 51 -18.20 0.18 5.35
C GLN A 51 -17.08 1.21 5.57
N SER A 52 -16.53 1.31 6.77
CA SER A 52 -15.43 2.22 7.08
C SER A 52 -14.15 1.83 6.32
N THR A 53 -13.41 2.84 5.87
CA THR A 53 -12.06 2.69 5.30
C THR A 53 -11.10 2.18 6.37
N PHE A 54 -11.22 2.68 7.60
CA PHE A 54 -10.66 2.14 8.85
C PHE A 54 -11.36 2.76 10.06
N THR A 55 -11.08 2.24 11.25
CA THR A 55 -11.56 2.76 12.53
C THR A 55 -10.38 3.26 13.35
N LEU A 56 -10.51 4.42 13.98
CA LEU A 56 -9.53 4.97 14.90
C LEU A 56 -10.04 4.85 16.34
N THR A 57 -9.13 4.66 17.28
CA THR A 57 -9.43 4.66 18.72
C THR A 57 -8.21 5.11 19.50
N GLU A 58 -8.42 5.58 20.72
CA GLU A 58 -7.33 5.87 21.67
C GLU A 58 -7.00 4.65 22.54
N ASP A 59 -7.88 3.65 22.55
CA ASP A 59 -7.73 2.43 23.32
C ASP A 59 -6.96 1.33 22.57
N THR A 60 -6.39 0.39 23.32
CA THR A 60 -5.74 -0.77 22.71
C THR A 60 -6.80 -1.69 22.08
N CYS A 61 -6.66 -1.99 20.80
CA CYS A 61 -7.55 -2.90 20.08
C CYS A 61 -6.77 -3.87 19.20
N ALA A 62 -7.09 -5.17 19.29
CA ALA A 62 -6.47 -6.21 18.48
C ALA A 62 -7.11 -6.37 17.09
N ASP A 63 -8.33 -5.86 16.89
CA ASP A 63 -9.04 -5.99 15.61
C ASP A 63 -8.26 -5.26 14.50
N ARG A 64 -7.98 -5.96 13.40
CA ARG A 64 -7.21 -5.43 12.27
C ARG A 64 -7.89 -4.26 11.55
N ARG A 65 -9.19 -4.06 11.79
CA ARG A 65 -9.99 -2.96 11.25
C ARG A 65 -9.77 -1.65 12.01
N VAL A 66 -9.13 -1.75 13.17
CA VAL A 66 -8.88 -0.65 14.11
C VAL A 66 -7.40 -0.30 14.15
N VAL A 67 -7.14 1.00 14.21
CA VAL A 67 -5.82 1.58 14.43
C VAL A 67 -5.86 2.44 15.69
N THR A 68 -5.04 2.07 16.67
CA THR A 68 -4.86 2.85 17.90
C THR A 68 -3.98 4.07 17.60
N VAL A 69 -4.46 5.25 17.96
CA VAL A 69 -3.78 6.54 17.79
C VAL A 69 -3.73 7.29 19.12
N PRO A 70 -2.77 8.21 19.34
CA PRO A 70 -2.70 8.97 20.59
C PRO A 70 -3.88 9.92 20.80
N SER A 71 -4.50 10.39 19.72
CA SER A 71 -5.70 11.21 19.76
C SER A 71 -6.50 11.02 18.48
N VAL A 72 -7.77 10.60 18.60
CA VAL A 72 -8.65 10.42 17.44
C VAL A 72 -8.96 11.75 16.76
N ASP A 73 -9.21 12.80 17.55
CA ASP A 73 -9.51 14.14 17.04
C ASP A 73 -8.34 14.69 16.21
N ALA A 74 -7.11 14.61 16.76
CA ALA A 74 -5.92 15.09 16.06
C ALA A 74 -5.65 14.29 14.77
N ALA A 75 -5.75 12.96 14.84
CA ALA A 75 -5.55 12.08 13.68
C ALA A 75 -6.58 12.36 12.56
N THR A 76 -7.85 12.55 12.93
CA THR A 76 -8.93 12.84 11.99
C THR A 76 -8.75 14.21 11.35
N ALA A 77 -8.32 15.22 12.11
CA ALA A 77 -8.06 16.56 11.60
C ALA A 77 -6.87 16.60 10.63
N GLU A 78 -5.77 15.93 10.97
CA GLU A 78 -4.60 15.79 10.10
C GLU A 78 -4.98 15.09 8.78
N LEU A 79 -5.69 13.96 8.90
CA LEU A 79 -6.15 13.20 7.75
C LEU A 79 -7.08 14.05 6.87
N ALA A 80 -8.03 14.78 7.45
CA ALA A 80 -8.91 15.67 6.70
C ALA A 80 -8.13 16.73 5.90
N ALA A 81 -7.06 17.30 6.46
CA ALA A 81 -6.21 18.26 5.76
C ALA A 81 -5.45 17.60 4.60
N ARG A 82 -4.90 16.41 4.84
CA ARG A 82 -4.17 15.64 3.82
C ARG A 82 -5.07 15.21 2.66
N LEU A 83 -6.28 14.72 2.95
CA LEU A 83 -7.26 14.30 1.96
C LEU A 83 -7.84 15.47 1.15
N LYS A 84 -7.85 16.70 1.67
CA LYS A 84 -8.15 17.91 0.87
C LYS A 84 -7.06 18.19 -0.17
N HIS A 85 -5.82 17.83 0.13
CA HIS A 85 -4.68 18.06 -0.76
C HIS A 85 -4.54 16.94 -1.82
N TRP A 86 -4.84 15.69 -1.46
CA TRP A 86 -4.75 14.50 -2.34
C TRP A 86 -6.09 13.75 -2.53
N PRO A 87 -7.21 14.42 -2.86
CA PRO A 87 -8.52 13.78 -2.90
C PRO A 87 -8.66 12.67 -3.96
N GLN A 88 -8.03 12.80 -5.13
CA GLN A 88 -8.17 11.82 -6.22
C GLN A 88 -7.39 10.55 -5.90
N ALA A 89 -6.13 10.67 -5.52
CA ALA A 89 -5.32 9.53 -5.11
C ALA A 89 -5.92 8.80 -3.91
N ALA A 90 -6.51 9.53 -2.95
CA ALA A 90 -7.15 8.94 -1.78
C ALA A 90 -8.40 8.12 -2.14
N ALA A 91 -9.32 8.68 -2.93
CA ALA A 91 -10.51 7.95 -3.39
C ALA A 91 -10.12 6.68 -4.17
N VAL A 92 -9.19 6.81 -5.11
CA VAL A 92 -8.70 5.67 -5.90
C VAL A 92 -8.02 4.63 -5.02
N CYS A 93 -7.29 5.03 -3.98
CA CYS A 93 -6.70 4.11 -3.01
C CYS A 93 -7.77 3.28 -2.29
N ASP A 94 -8.80 3.92 -1.75
CA ASP A 94 -9.90 3.24 -1.06
C ASP A 94 -10.64 2.28 -2.01
N ASP A 95 -10.93 2.72 -3.24
CA ASP A 95 -11.55 1.88 -4.28
C ASP A 95 -10.71 0.63 -4.59
N VAL A 96 -9.40 0.79 -4.80
CA VAL A 96 -8.49 -0.33 -5.08
C VAL A 96 -8.45 -1.30 -3.90
N LEU A 97 -8.30 -0.79 -2.67
CA LEU A 97 -8.24 -1.63 -1.47
C LEU A 97 -9.56 -2.37 -1.17
N ARG A 98 -10.70 -1.82 -1.62
CA ARG A 98 -12.00 -2.51 -1.58
C ARG A 98 -12.18 -3.53 -2.70
N ALA A 99 -11.59 -3.29 -3.86
CA ALA A 99 -11.69 -4.17 -5.02
C ALA A 99 -10.74 -5.36 -4.96
N VAL A 100 -9.59 -5.23 -4.28
CA VAL A 100 -8.61 -6.30 -4.13
C VAL A 100 -9.14 -7.36 -3.17
N ASP A 101 -9.28 -8.59 -3.66
CA ASP A 101 -9.48 -9.78 -2.84
C ASP A 101 -8.10 -10.34 -2.42
N PRO A 102 -7.73 -10.29 -1.13
CA PRO A 102 -6.43 -10.79 -0.65
C PRO A 102 -6.25 -12.30 -0.86
N GLY A 103 -7.35 -13.07 -0.95
CA GLY A 103 -7.33 -14.52 -1.18
C GLY A 103 -7.21 -14.90 -2.66
N ALA A 104 -7.38 -13.96 -3.57
CA ALA A 104 -7.24 -14.21 -5.00
C ALA A 104 -5.76 -14.27 -5.44
N PRO A 105 -5.46 -14.87 -6.62
CA PRO A 105 -4.11 -14.83 -7.20
C PRO A 105 -3.58 -13.40 -7.33
N ALA A 106 -2.32 -13.18 -6.94
CA ALA A 106 -1.74 -11.84 -6.83
C ALA A 106 -1.85 -11.03 -8.12
N PHE A 107 -1.73 -11.70 -9.26
CA PHE A 107 -1.85 -11.09 -10.59
C PHE A 107 -3.11 -10.24 -10.76
N ARG A 108 -4.27 -10.67 -10.24
CA ARG A 108 -5.51 -9.89 -10.36
C ARG A 108 -5.40 -8.54 -9.65
N GLY A 109 -4.91 -8.55 -8.41
CA GLY A 109 -4.70 -7.33 -7.64
C GLY A 109 -3.64 -6.42 -8.27
N LEU A 110 -2.53 -6.98 -8.75
CA LEU A 110 -1.50 -6.21 -9.46
C LEU A 110 -2.02 -5.52 -10.73
N ILE A 111 -2.92 -6.17 -11.49
CA ILE A 111 -3.54 -5.53 -12.66
C ILE A 111 -4.41 -4.34 -12.21
N THR A 112 -5.28 -4.53 -11.22
CA THR A 112 -6.13 -3.47 -10.67
C THR A 112 -5.31 -2.29 -10.16
N GLU A 113 -4.29 -2.57 -9.33
CA GLU A 113 -3.37 -1.56 -8.80
C GLU A 113 -2.66 -0.81 -9.92
N SER A 114 -2.06 -1.53 -10.89
CA SER A 114 -1.28 -0.91 -11.95
C SER A 114 -2.13 -0.05 -12.89
N LEU A 115 -3.37 -0.46 -13.19
CA LEU A 115 -4.31 0.34 -13.97
C LEU A 115 -4.68 1.62 -13.22
N ALA A 116 -5.07 1.51 -11.95
CA ALA A 116 -5.39 2.66 -11.10
C ALA A 116 -4.19 3.62 -10.98
N TYR A 117 -3.00 3.10 -10.72
CA TYR A 117 -1.75 3.85 -10.67
C TYR A 117 -1.45 4.57 -12.00
N SER A 118 -1.71 3.94 -13.15
CA SER A 118 -1.59 4.58 -14.47
C SER A 118 -2.58 5.72 -14.66
N THR A 119 -3.81 5.62 -14.15
CA THR A 119 -4.77 6.74 -14.20
C THR A 119 -4.28 7.93 -13.38
N LEU A 120 -3.74 7.68 -12.18
CA LEU A 120 -3.23 8.73 -11.28
C LEU A 120 -1.96 9.40 -11.83
N GLN A 121 -1.08 8.65 -12.50
CA GLN A 121 0.09 9.22 -13.19
C GLN A 121 -0.28 10.23 -14.29
N SER A 122 -1.48 10.12 -14.87
CA SER A 122 -2.00 11.12 -15.82
C SER A 122 -2.87 12.18 -15.14
N GLY A 123 -3.01 12.12 -13.82
CA GLY A 123 -3.85 12.98 -13.01
C GLY A 123 -3.20 14.31 -12.65
N ARG A 124 -4.02 15.24 -12.18
CA ARG A 124 -3.59 16.61 -11.81
C ARG A 124 -2.71 16.64 -10.57
N GLU A 125 -2.95 15.72 -9.65
CA GLU A 125 -2.21 15.63 -8.38
C GLU A 125 -0.75 15.24 -8.62
N PHE A 126 -0.49 14.19 -9.40
CA PHE A 126 0.86 13.80 -9.78
C PHE A 126 1.54 14.88 -10.65
N ALA A 127 0.81 15.49 -11.59
CA ALA A 127 1.35 16.59 -12.40
C ALA A 127 1.76 17.81 -11.54
N ARG A 128 0.96 18.15 -10.52
CA ARG A 128 1.30 19.20 -9.54
C ARG A 128 2.57 18.83 -8.77
N TRP A 129 2.65 17.61 -8.24
CA TRP A 129 3.83 17.14 -7.51
C TRP A 129 5.10 17.20 -8.38
N LEU A 130 5.04 16.78 -9.65
CA LEU A 130 6.17 16.87 -10.57
C LEU A 130 6.63 18.32 -10.78
N ALA A 131 5.69 19.25 -10.91
CA ALA A 131 6.00 20.67 -11.06
C ALA A 131 6.65 21.26 -9.80
N GLU A 132 6.18 20.87 -8.61
CA GLU A 132 6.70 21.33 -7.31
C GLU A 132 8.08 20.73 -6.98
N ARG A 133 8.30 19.45 -7.26
CA ARG A 133 9.59 18.75 -7.07
C ARG A 133 10.70 19.36 -7.94
N GLY A 134 10.35 19.79 -9.15
CA GLY A 134 11.29 20.26 -10.15
C GLY A 134 12.06 19.13 -10.86
N PRO A 135 13.04 19.51 -11.71
CA PRO A 135 13.80 18.56 -12.50
C PRO A 135 14.68 17.68 -11.62
N ALA A 136 14.74 16.40 -11.94
CA ALA A 136 15.60 15.43 -11.27
C ALA A 136 16.49 14.73 -12.32
N ARG A 137 17.72 14.40 -11.92
CA ARG A 137 18.62 13.57 -12.72
C ARG A 137 18.59 12.16 -12.16
N VAL A 138 18.27 11.19 -13.00
CA VAL A 138 18.39 9.77 -12.64
C VAL A 138 19.88 9.43 -12.55
N PRO A 139 20.39 9.02 -11.39
CA PRO A 139 21.78 8.63 -11.25
C PRO A 139 21.97 7.20 -11.76
N GLU A 140 22.98 7.00 -12.61
CA GLU A 140 23.44 5.67 -12.99
C GLU A 140 24.31 5.11 -11.85
N ILE A 141 23.88 4.00 -11.26
CA ILE A 141 24.62 3.30 -10.21
C ILE A 141 24.78 1.85 -10.70
N PRO A 142 26.01 1.38 -10.95
CA PRO A 142 26.22 0.00 -11.39
C PRO A 142 25.82 -0.98 -10.28
N ASP A 143 25.48 -2.20 -10.70
CA ASP A 143 25.15 -3.33 -9.82
C ASP A 143 24.08 -3.00 -8.76
N PRO A 144 22.87 -2.52 -9.16
CA PRO A 144 21.84 -2.06 -8.22
C PRO A 144 21.25 -3.19 -7.36
N VAL A 145 21.51 -4.45 -7.73
CA VAL A 145 21.19 -5.66 -6.97
C VAL A 145 22.39 -6.60 -7.03
N GLN A 146 22.74 -7.22 -5.91
CA GLN A 146 23.76 -8.25 -5.82
C GLN A 146 23.10 -9.58 -5.46
N ALA A 147 23.46 -10.65 -6.19
CA ALA A 147 22.99 -12.00 -5.91
C ALA A 147 24.18 -12.94 -5.67
N GLU A 148 24.09 -13.76 -4.63
CA GLU A 148 25.10 -14.73 -4.26
C GLU A 148 24.43 -16.03 -3.85
N ARG A 149 24.96 -17.15 -4.29
CA ARG A 149 24.48 -18.48 -3.92
C ARG A 149 25.47 -19.17 -3.00
N ASP A 150 24.97 -19.63 -1.86
CA ASP A 150 25.70 -20.45 -0.89
C ASP A 150 24.92 -21.75 -0.68
N GLY A 151 25.43 -22.86 -1.22
CA GLY A 151 24.70 -24.13 -1.26
C GLY A 151 23.35 -23.98 -1.98
N ASN A 152 22.25 -24.24 -1.28
CA ASN A 152 20.88 -24.12 -1.79
C ASN A 152 20.23 -22.76 -1.47
N THR A 153 20.95 -21.87 -0.78
CA THR A 153 20.46 -20.54 -0.41
C THR A 153 20.87 -19.52 -1.45
N LEU A 154 19.89 -18.80 -2.00
CA LEU A 154 20.12 -17.61 -2.84
C LEU A 154 19.92 -16.34 -2.01
N ARG A 155 20.98 -15.55 -1.85
CA ARG A 155 20.98 -14.27 -1.15
C ARG A 155 20.92 -13.14 -2.18
N ILE A 156 19.89 -12.31 -2.10
CA ILE A 156 19.65 -11.19 -3.01
C ILE A 156 19.62 -9.91 -2.19
N ARG A 157 20.48 -8.96 -2.53
CA ARG A 157 20.68 -7.71 -1.80
C ARG A 157 20.42 -6.52 -2.70
N PHE A 158 19.54 -5.59 -2.30
CA PHE A 158 19.52 -4.27 -2.91
C PHE A 158 20.86 -3.57 -2.67
N ASN A 159 21.41 -2.92 -3.69
CA ASN A 159 22.78 -2.40 -3.66
C ASN A 159 22.89 -1.00 -4.27
N ARG A 160 22.09 -0.07 -3.76
CA ARG A 160 22.24 1.38 -3.98
C ARG A 160 22.32 2.10 -2.63
N PRO A 161 23.30 1.76 -1.76
CA PRO A 161 23.31 2.18 -0.35
C PRO A 161 23.36 3.70 -0.17
N SER A 162 24.03 4.42 -1.09
CA SER A 162 24.10 5.89 -1.09
C SER A 162 22.75 6.58 -1.35
N ARG A 163 21.74 5.82 -1.77
CA ARG A 163 20.37 6.28 -2.01
C ARG A 163 19.35 5.47 -1.21
N HIS A 164 19.76 4.89 -0.08
CA HIS A 164 18.90 4.04 0.75
C HIS A 164 18.21 2.93 -0.05
N ASN A 165 18.89 2.38 -1.06
CA ASN A 165 18.38 1.33 -1.92
C ASN A 165 17.07 1.69 -2.63
N ALA A 166 16.91 2.95 -3.04
CA ALA A 166 15.75 3.40 -3.81
C ALA A 166 15.52 2.50 -5.05
N PHE A 167 14.26 2.10 -5.24
CA PHE A 167 13.80 1.13 -6.22
C PHE A 167 13.56 1.80 -7.58
N SER A 168 14.56 1.69 -8.44
CA SER A 168 14.58 2.22 -9.80
C SER A 168 14.27 1.14 -10.85
N THR A 169 14.22 1.53 -12.12
CA THR A 169 13.91 0.65 -13.25
C THR A 169 15.00 -0.39 -13.48
N ASP A 170 16.27 -0.01 -13.33
CA ASP A 170 17.43 -0.91 -13.34
C ASP A 170 17.42 -1.87 -12.13
N THR A 171 17.09 -1.38 -10.93
CA THR A 171 16.91 -2.21 -9.73
C THR A 171 15.82 -3.25 -9.94
N ARG A 172 14.69 -2.86 -10.56
CA ARG A 172 13.59 -3.79 -10.90
C ARG A 172 14.07 -4.90 -11.82
N ALA A 173 14.78 -4.55 -12.89
CA ALA A 173 15.30 -5.52 -13.86
C ALA A 173 16.29 -6.48 -13.20
N ALA A 174 17.28 -5.95 -12.48
CA ALA A 174 18.30 -6.76 -11.79
C ALA A 174 17.69 -7.66 -10.69
N LEU A 175 16.69 -7.17 -9.94
CA LEU A 175 15.97 -8.00 -8.97
C LEU A 175 15.21 -9.13 -9.65
N LEU A 176 14.54 -8.86 -10.78
CA LEU A 176 13.81 -9.87 -11.53
C LEU A 176 14.76 -10.97 -12.03
N GLU A 177 15.90 -10.59 -12.61
CA GLU A 177 16.93 -11.53 -13.05
C GLU A 177 17.46 -12.40 -11.91
N ALA A 178 17.76 -11.80 -10.76
CA ALA A 178 18.21 -12.53 -9.57
C ALA A 178 17.14 -13.52 -9.07
N LEU A 179 15.87 -13.10 -8.99
CA LEU A 179 14.77 -13.96 -8.53
C LEU A 179 14.47 -15.10 -9.52
N ASP A 180 14.64 -14.86 -10.83
CA ASP A 180 14.43 -15.88 -11.86
C ASP A 180 15.42 -17.05 -11.71
N VAL A 181 16.60 -16.84 -11.12
CA VAL A 181 17.51 -17.94 -10.73
C VAL A 181 16.79 -18.93 -9.82
N ALA A 182 16.19 -18.48 -8.72
CA ALA A 182 15.44 -19.34 -7.80
C ALA A 182 14.12 -19.85 -8.40
N ARG A 183 13.57 -19.14 -9.39
CA ARG A 183 12.33 -19.55 -10.07
C ARG A 183 12.56 -20.77 -10.97
N TYR A 184 13.68 -20.80 -11.69
CA TYR A 184 14.00 -21.85 -12.65
C TYR A 184 14.91 -22.94 -12.09
N ASP A 185 15.76 -22.64 -11.12
CA ASP A 185 16.59 -23.62 -10.45
C ASP A 185 15.90 -24.19 -9.20
N THR A 186 15.30 -25.37 -9.35
CA THR A 186 14.60 -26.07 -8.27
C THR A 186 15.50 -26.58 -7.15
N SER A 187 16.84 -26.54 -7.31
CA SER A 187 17.78 -26.84 -6.23
C SER A 187 17.93 -25.69 -5.23
N VAL A 188 17.38 -24.51 -5.52
CA VAL A 188 17.27 -23.42 -4.55
C VAL A 188 16.04 -23.65 -3.66
N ASP A 189 16.28 -23.97 -2.40
CA ASP A 189 15.26 -24.22 -1.36
C ASP A 189 15.13 -23.05 -0.36
N GLU A 190 15.98 -22.02 -0.47
CA GLU A 190 15.94 -20.83 0.37
C GLU A 190 16.28 -19.57 -0.42
N VAL A 191 15.50 -18.50 -0.23
CA VAL A 191 15.74 -17.18 -0.80
C VAL A 191 15.75 -16.15 0.32
N VAL A 192 16.81 -15.35 0.39
CA VAL A 192 16.97 -14.28 1.38
C VAL A 192 17.05 -12.95 0.67
N LEU A 193 16.04 -12.09 0.85
CA LEU A 193 16.03 -10.72 0.36
C LEU A 193 16.50 -9.76 1.46
N SER A 194 17.50 -8.94 1.19
CA SER A 194 17.99 -7.91 2.13
C SER A 194 18.48 -6.66 1.38
N GLY A 195 19.04 -5.69 2.11
CA GLY A 195 19.62 -4.47 1.53
C GLY A 195 21.04 -4.21 2.03
N ASN A 196 21.88 -3.63 1.19
CA ASN A 196 23.20 -3.16 1.59
C ASN A 196 23.12 -1.74 2.17
N GLY A 197 24.02 -1.42 3.12
CA GLY A 197 24.12 -0.09 3.70
C GLY A 197 23.01 0.23 4.71
N PRO A 198 22.59 1.50 4.83
CA PRO A 198 21.81 1.97 5.99
C PRO A 198 20.32 1.61 5.98
N SER A 199 19.79 1.09 4.88
CA SER A 199 18.36 0.78 4.74
C SER A 199 18.17 -0.50 3.94
N PHE A 200 17.05 -1.19 4.16
CA PHE A 200 16.58 -2.22 3.26
C PHE A 200 16.26 -1.66 1.87
N CYS A 201 15.26 -0.77 1.78
CA CYS A 201 14.83 -0.10 0.55
C CYS A 201 13.86 1.05 0.89
N SER A 202 14.17 2.26 0.43
CA SER A 202 13.36 3.47 0.68
C SER A 202 12.21 3.70 -0.31
N GLY A 203 11.80 2.67 -1.06
CA GLY A 203 10.72 2.76 -2.04
C GLY A 203 11.18 3.28 -3.41
N GLY A 204 10.24 3.66 -4.28
CA GLY A 204 10.53 4.07 -5.65
C GLY A 204 11.56 5.21 -5.75
N ASP A 205 12.46 5.15 -6.73
CA ASP A 205 13.42 6.23 -6.96
C ASP A 205 12.70 7.50 -7.43
N LEU A 206 12.65 8.49 -6.54
CA LEU A 206 11.98 9.78 -6.80
C LEU A 206 12.50 10.46 -8.07
N ALA A 207 13.72 10.18 -8.54
CA ALA A 207 14.24 10.77 -9.77
C ALA A 207 13.62 10.18 -11.06
N GLU A 208 13.06 8.97 -11.01
CA GLU A 208 12.45 8.32 -12.18
C GLU A 208 10.97 8.67 -12.38
N PHE A 209 10.32 9.26 -11.37
CA PHE A 209 8.93 9.67 -11.55
C PHE A 209 8.83 10.77 -12.61
N GLY A 210 7.98 10.52 -13.61
CA GLY A 210 7.78 11.38 -14.77
C GLY A 210 8.64 11.04 -15.99
N THR A 211 9.47 9.99 -15.95
CA THR A 211 10.36 9.63 -17.09
C THR A 211 9.77 8.60 -18.05
N PHE A 212 8.72 7.87 -17.66
CA PHE A 212 8.05 6.93 -18.55
C PHE A 212 7.38 7.66 -19.73
N SER A 213 7.49 7.08 -20.93
CA SER A 213 6.94 7.65 -22.16
C SER A 213 5.43 7.87 -22.11
N ASP A 214 4.73 6.89 -21.55
CA ASP A 214 3.27 6.89 -21.47
C ASP A 214 2.77 5.90 -20.38
N PRO A 215 1.54 6.10 -19.87
CA PRO A 215 0.98 5.27 -18.81
C PRO A 215 0.73 3.80 -19.20
N ALA A 216 0.54 3.49 -20.50
CA ALA A 216 0.27 2.13 -20.95
C ALA A 216 1.56 1.30 -20.96
N SER A 217 2.65 1.84 -21.49
CA SER A 217 3.99 1.23 -21.41
C SER A 217 4.40 1.03 -19.96
N ALA A 218 4.16 2.02 -19.09
CA ALA A 218 4.42 1.88 -17.66
C ALA A 218 3.57 0.74 -17.03
N HIS A 219 2.29 0.61 -17.40
CA HIS A 219 1.43 -0.46 -16.92
C HIS A 219 1.96 -1.85 -17.32
N LEU A 220 2.37 -2.01 -18.58
CA LEU A 220 2.95 -3.25 -19.06
C LEU A 220 4.27 -3.56 -18.35
N ALA A 221 5.12 -2.55 -18.11
CA ALA A 221 6.35 -2.72 -17.34
C ALA A 221 6.07 -3.27 -15.93
N ARG A 222 5.14 -2.65 -15.18
CA ARG A 222 4.76 -3.09 -13.83
C ARG A 222 4.16 -4.49 -13.77
N THR A 223 3.48 -4.93 -14.83
CA THR A 223 2.67 -6.17 -14.79
C THR A 223 3.32 -7.35 -15.50
N ARG A 224 4.18 -7.11 -16.48
CA ARG A 224 4.90 -8.15 -17.23
C ARG A 224 6.31 -8.40 -16.69
N TYR A 225 6.92 -7.39 -16.07
CA TYR A 225 8.26 -7.47 -15.47
C TYR A 225 8.15 -7.16 -13.99
N SER A 226 7.38 -7.97 -13.27
CA SER A 226 7.03 -7.76 -11.86
C SER A 226 7.81 -8.71 -10.94
N PRO A 227 8.80 -8.21 -10.18
CA PRO A 227 9.44 -8.97 -9.12
C PRO A 227 8.43 -9.50 -8.08
N ALA A 228 7.36 -8.75 -7.81
CA ALA A 228 6.29 -9.15 -6.90
C ALA A 228 5.61 -10.47 -7.31
N LEU A 229 5.38 -10.72 -8.60
CA LEU A 229 4.79 -11.98 -9.05
C LEU A 229 5.77 -13.15 -8.93
N VAL A 230 7.07 -12.90 -9.08
CA VAL A 230 8.09 -13.93 -8.88
C VAL A 230 8.22 -14.23 -7.38
N LEU A 231 8.23 -13.21 -6.52
CA LEU A 231 8.21 -13.39 -5.07
C LEU A 231 6.95 -14.14 -4.60
N ASP A 232 5.76 -13.80 -5.11
CA ASP A 232 4.51 -14.52 -4.80
C ASP A 232 4.63 -16.02 -5.16
N ALA A 233 5.16 -16.34 -6.35
CA ALA A 233 5.38 -17.72 -6.77
C ALA A 233 6.45 -18.45 -5.94
N LEU A 234 7.54 -17.77 -5.60
CA LEU A 234 8.60 -18.31 -4.75
C LEU A 234 8.09 -18.56 -3.33
N THR A 235 7.33 -17.63 -2.74
CA THR A 235 6.69 -17.81 -1.43
C THR A 235 5.69 -18.97 -1.44
N ALA A 236 4.91 -19.14 -2.51
CA ALA A 236 4.02 -20.30 -2.64
C ALA A 236 4.79 -21.64 -2.69
N ARG A 237 6.02 -21.65 -3.24
CA ARG A 237 6.87 -22.84 -3.33
C ARG A 237 7.69 -23.10 -2.06
N LEU A 238 8.24 -22.05 -1.46
CA LEU A 238 9.24 -22.11 -0.40
C LEU A 238 8.67 -21.83 1.00
N GLY A 239 7.46 -21.28 1.11
CA GLY A 239 6.89 -20.83 2.37
C GLY A 239 7.81 -19.82 3.07
N SER A 240 8.09 -20.05 4.35
CA SER A 240 8.96 -19.19 5.17
C SER A 240 10.42 -19.18 4.74
N ALA A 241 10.86 -20.11 3.87
CA ALA A 241 12.21 -20.12 3.34
C ALA A 241 12.43 -19.07 2.24
N CYS A 242 11.37 -18.45 1.71
CA CYS A 242 11.47 -17.16 1.03
C CYS A 242 11.32 -16.06 2.09
N ARG A 243 12.43 -15.48 2.56
CA ARG A 243 12.42 -14.50 3.64
C ARG A 243 13.01 -13.15 3.26
N ALA A 244 12.53 -12.10 3.92
CA ALA A 244 13.14 -10.79 3.93
C ALA A 244 13.80 -10.52 5.28
N GLU A 245 15.05 -10.04 5.26
CA GLU A 245 15.77 -9.51 6.42
C GLU A 245 15.89 -7.99 6.21
N VAL A 246 15.17 -7.21 7.02
CA VAL A 246 14.95 -5.77 6.80
C VAL A 246 15.47 -4.92 7.95
N HIS A 247 15.98 -3.73 7.64
CA HIS A 247 16.55 -2.76 8.59
C HIS A 247 16.41 -1.33 8.04
N GLY A 248 16.55 -0.33 8.91
CA GLY A 248 16.44 1.08 8.53
C GLY A 248 15.14 1.39 7.77
N GLN A 249 15.23 2.09 6.63
CA GLN A 249 14.03 2.41 5.85
C GLN A 249 13.50 1.20 5.07
N VAL A 250 12.22 0.87 5.30
CA VAL A 250 11.44 -0.17 4.61
C VAL A 250 10.17 0.48 4.07
N LEU A 251 10.30 1.26 3.00
CA LEU A 251 9.25 2.17 2.52
C LEU A 251 8.80 1.81 1.11
N GLY A 252 7.55 2.13 0.77
CA GLY A 252 6.97 1.97 -0.57
C GLY A 252 7.32 0.62 -1.20
N SER A 253 7.82 0.62 -2.44
CA SER A 253 8.25 -0.60 -3.15
C SER A 253 9.11 -1.55 -2.31
N GLY A 254 9.93 -1.06 -1.38
CA GLY A 254 10.69 -1.90 -0.45
C GLY A 254 9.80 -2.71 0.47
N LEU A 255 8.86 -2.06 1.16
CA LEU A 255 7.86 -2.73 1.98
C LEU A 255 6.99 -3.68 1.15
N GLU A 256 6.61 -3.26 -0.06
CA GLU A 256 5.80 -4.07 -0.97
C GLU A 256 6.49 -5.40 -1.32
N MET A 257 7.80 -5.37 -1.62
CA MET A 257 8.59 -6.57 -1.91
C MET A 257 8.74 -7.45 -0.65
N ALA A 258 9.11 -6.85 0.49
CA ALA A 258 9.29 -7.60 1.73
C ALA A 258 7.99 -8.33 2.13
N ALA A 259 6.83 -7.68 1.97
CA ALA A 259 5.54 -8.25 2.33
C ALA A 259 5.12 -9.45 1.44
N PHE A 260 5.71 -9.64 0.25
CA PHE A 260 5.50 -10.84 -0.57
C PHE A 260 6.30 -12.04 -0.08
N CYS A 261 7.37 -11.87 0.69
CA CYS A 261 8.12 -12.98 1.27
C CYS A 261 7.26 -13.74 2.29
N GLY A 262 7.51 -15.03 2.46
CA GLY A 262 6.80 -15.87 3.44
C GLY A 262 7.19 -15.61 4.89
N HIS A 263 8.36 -15.00 5.12
CA HIS A 263 8.79 -14.56 6.45
C HIS A 263 9.53 -13.21 6.38
N VAL A 264 9.24 -12.28 7.28
CA VAL A 264 9.88 -10.97 7.37
C VAL A 264 10.47 -10.77 8.77
N ALA A 265 11.80 -10.74 8.86
CA ALA A 265 12.53 -10.42 10.08
C ALA A 265 13.01 -8.96 10.02
N ALA A 266 12.69 -8.19 11.06
CA ALA A 266 13.02 -6.77 11.14
C ALA A 266 14.06 -6.49 12.22
N ALA A 267 15.02 -5.62 11.91
CA ALA A 267 15.91 -5.05 12.91
C ALA A 267 15.18 -4.03 13.80
N PRO A 268 15.69 -3.74 15.02
CA PRO A 268 15.07 -2.77 15.93
C PRO A 268 15.01 -1.33 15.39
N ASP A 269 15.81 -1.00 14.38
CA ASP A 269 15.87 0.33 13.75
C ASP A 269 14.95 0.46 12.50
N SER A 270 14.19 -0.59 12.16
CA SER A 270 13.32 -0.59 10.98
C SER A 270 12.18 0.42 11.08
N VAL A 271 11.89 1.08 9.97
CA VAL A 271 10.76 2.03 9.82
C VAL A 271 9.95 1.63 8.58
N PHE A 272 8.65 1.40 8.76
CA PHE A 272 7.74 0.88 7.73
C PHE A 272 6.71 1.91 7.29
N GLY A 273 6.45 2.05 6.01
CA GLY A 273 5.40 2.95 5.51
C GLY A 273 5.17 2.91 4.01
N LEU A 274 4.05 3.52 3.59
CA LEU A 274 3.61 3.62 2.20
C LEU A 274 3.35 5.11 1.85
N PRO A 275 4.39 5.88 1.47
CA PRO A 275 4.32 7.34 1.36
C PRO A 275 3.68 7.85 0.06
N GLU A 276 3.20 6.97 -0.82
CA GLU A 276 2.85 7.26 -2.23
C GLU A 276 1.79 8.35 -2.39
N LEU A 277 0.90 8.51 -1.40
CA LEU A 277 -0.13 9.55 -1.46
C LEU A 277 0.48 10.96 -1.56
N SER A 278 1.67 11.21 -0.98
CA SER A 278 2.34 12.52 -1.10
C SER A 278 2.86 12.84 -2.51
N LEU A 279 2.77 11.88 -3.43
CA LEU A 279 3.05 12.05 -4.84
C LEU A 279 1.75 12.17 -5.65
N GLY A 280 0.57 12.09 -5.03
CA GLY A 280 -0.70 11.93 -5.76
C GLY A 280 -0.86 10.55 -6.38
N LEU A 281 -0.25 9.53 -5.76
CA LEU A 281 -0.23 8.15 -6.22
C LEU A 281 -0.66 7.19 -5.10
N ILE A 282 -0.71 5.90 -5.43
CA ILE A 282 -0.94 4.78 -4.50
C ILE A 282 0.25 3.81 -4.60
N PRO A 283 0.39 2.79 -3.72
CA PRO A 283 1.36 1.72 -3.93
C PRO A 283 1.25 1.13 -5.34
N GLY A 284 2.38 0.84 -5.97
CA GLY A 284 2.45 0.53 -7.41
C GLY A 284 3.38 -0.64 -7.76
N ALA A 285 3.87 -1.36 -6.76
CA ALA A 285 4.70 -2.55 -6.90
C ALA A 285 4.05 -3.79 -6.25
N GLY A 286 2.74 -3.78 -6.02
CA GLY A 286 1.94 -4.86 -5.45
C GLY A 286 1.55 -4.67 -3.98
N GLY A 287 1.78 -3.50 -3.39
CA GLY A 287 1.51 -3.18 -1.98
C GLY A 287 0.06 -3.28 -1.58
N THR A 288 -0.86 -2.91 -2.48
CA THR A 288 -2.30 -3.10 -2.25
C THR A 288 -2.68 -4.58 -2.14
N VAL A 289 -1.79 -5.49 -2.56
CA VAL A 289 -1.93 -6.94 -2.43
C VAL A 289 -1.13 -7.48 -1.24
N SER A 290 0.20 -7.33 -1.25
CA SER A 290 1.08 -8.00 -0.27
C SER A 290 0.92 -7.46 1.14
N VAL A 291 0.90 -6.13 1.30
CA VAL A 291 0.70 -5.50 2.61
C VAL A 291 -0.71 -5.77 3.12
N THR A 292 -1.71 -5.68 2.25
CA THR A 292 -3.11 -6.01 2.58
C THR A 292 -3.29 -7.46 3.02
N ARG A 293 -2.58 -8.43 2.41
CA ARG A 293 -2.60 -9.83 2.87
C ARG A 293 -2.08 -9.96 4.30
N ARG A 294 -1.04 -9.22 4.66
CA ARG A 294 -0.46 -9.22 6.01
C ARG A 294 -1.34 -8.51 7.04
N ILE A 295 -1.66 -7.24 6.84
CA ILE A 295 -2.30 -6.39 7.87
C ILE A 295 -3.76 -6.05 7.59
N GLY A 296 -4.23 -6.27 6.36
CA GLY A 296 -5.62 -6.02 5.97
C GLY A 296 -5.84 -4.64 5.40
N ARG A 297 -6.93 -4.50 4.63
CA ARG A 297 -7.20 -3.28 3.86
C ARG A 297 -7.27 -2.03 4.73
N TRP A 298 -7.76 -2.14 5.96
CA TRP A 298 -7.92 -1.01 6.87
C TRP A 298 -6.58 -0.44 7.36
N ARG A 299 -5.67 -1.29 7.84
CA ARG A 299 -4.32 -0.87 8.24
C ARG A 299 -3.47 -0.46 7.04
N THR A 300 -3.62 -1.12 5.89
CA THR A 300 -3.00 -0.67 4.63
C THR A 300 -3.51 0.72 4.23
N ALA A 301 -4.83 0.94 4.25
CA ALA A 301 -5.43 2.24 3.96
C ALA A 301 -4.94 3.31 4.93
N TYR A 302 -4.85 2.99 6.22
CA TYR A 302 -4.29 3.91 7.21
C TYR A 302 -2.86 4.33 6.86
N LEU A 303 -1.96 3.38 6.55
CA LEU A 303 -0.57 3.71 6.17
C LEU A 303 -0.51 4.60 4.93
N VAL A 304 -1.26 4.28 3.88
CA VAL A 304 -1.24 5.04 2.62
C VAL A 304 -1.87 6.42 2.81
N LEU A 305 -3.07 6.48 3.40
CA LEU A 305 -3.87 7.70 3.47
C LEU A 305 -3.25 8.73 4.43
N THR A 306 -2.68 8.29 5.55
CA THR A 306 -1.96 9.18 6.47
C THR A 306 -0.55 9.50 5.97
N GLY A 307 0.10 8.57 5.26
CA GLY A 307 1.52 8.63 4.96
C GLY A 307 2.41 8.48 6.20
N HIS A 308 1.86 8.05 7.34
CA HIS A 308 2.61 7.80 8.56
C HIS A 308 3.49 6.55 8.41
N THR A 309 4.51 6.48 9.25
CA THR A 309 5.34 5.30 9.39
C THR A 309 5.10 4.63 10.73
N VAL A 310 5.34 3.33 10.80
CA VAL A 310 5.28 2.55 12.03
C VAL A 310 6.64 1.91 12.32
N GLY A 311 6.99 1.83 13.61
CA GLY A 311 8.18 1.14 14.07
C GLY A 311 7.98 -0.39 14.14
N PRO A 312 9.03 -1.15 14.50
CA PRO A 312 9.02 -2.60 14.45
C PRO A 312 8.06 -3.23 15.47
N ALA A 313 7.85 -2.58 16.63
CA ALA A 313 6.89 -3.06 17.63
C ALA A 313 5.44 -3.06 17.10
N THR A 314 5.02 -1.97 16.47
CA THR A 314 3.70 -1.86 15.84
C THR A 314 3.59 -2.79 14.63
N ALA A 315 4.65 -2.85 13.80
CA ALA A 315 4.68 -3.75 12.65
C ALA A 315 4.51 -5.22 13.06
N LEU A 316 5.18 -5.66 14.13
CA LEU A 316 5.03 -7.00 14.69
C LEU A 316 3.63 -7.22 15.25
N ALA A 317 3.11 -6.29 16.04
CA ALA A 317 1.76 -6.37 16.60
C ALA A 317 0.67 -6.43 15.52
N TRP A 318 0.92 -5.84 14.35
CA TRP A 318 0.00 -5.90 13.21
C TRP A 318 0.15 -7.16 12.35
N GLY A 319 1.21 -7.93 12.52
CA GLY A 319 1.58 -9.03 11.61
C GLY A 319 2.16 -8.56 10.27
N LEU A 320 2.60 -7.29 10.20
CA LEU A 320 3.33 -6.79 9.03
C LEU A 320 4.70 -7.45 8.89
N VAL A 321 5.33 -7.74 10.05
CA VAL A 321 6.57 -8.51 10.16
C VAL A 321 6.35 -9.68 11.12
N ASP A 322 7.17 -10.71 10.98
CA ASP A 322 7.03 -11.99 11.69
C ASP A 322 7.97 -12.06 12.91
N ALA A 323 9.08 -11.32 12.89
CA ALA A 323 10.04 -11.25 13.99
C ALA A 323 10.73 -9.88 14.07
N VAL A 324 11.18 -9.53 15.28
CA VAL A 324 12.05 -8.38 15.54
C VAL A 324 13.27 -8.88 16.33
N GLY A 325 14.49 -8.62 15.86
CA GLY A 325 15.72 -9.14 16.48
C GLY A 325 16.99 -8.46 15.99
#